data_AF-A0A2M7XR25-F1
#
_entry.id   AF-A0A2M7XR25-F1
#
_cell.length_a   1.000
_cell.length_b   1.000
_cell.length_c   1.000
_cell.angle_alpha   90.00
_cell.angle_beta   90.00
_cell.angle_gamma   90.00
#
_symmetry.space_group_name_H-M   'P 1'
#
loop_
_entity.id
_entity.type
_entity.pdbx_description
1 polymer ?
#
loop_
_entity_poly.entity_id
_entity_poly.type
_entity_poly.pdbx_seq_one_letter_code
_entity_poly.pdbx_strand_id
1 'polypeptide(L)'
;KEAEFFSFGTNDLTQTTYGFSRDDIGGFLPIYMDEKILKNDPFQSIDQNGVGELVKMGVQKGRSTKKDLKIGVCGEHGGDPDSIDFFHRAGLNYVSCSP
;
A
#
# COMPACT_ATOMS: atom_id res chain seq x y z
N LYS A 1 -24.21 4.19 -1.37
CA LYS A 1 -23.07 4.55 -2.25
C LYS A 1 -22.49 5.82 -1.68
N GLU A 2 -21.73 5.70 -0.58
CA GLU A 2 -21.46 6.85 0.31
C GLU A 2 -20.14 7.57 0.00
N ALA A 3 -19.10 6.82 -0.42
CA ALA A 3 -17.78 7.39 -0.60
C ALA A 3 -17.62 8.10 -1.96
N GLU A 4 -17.13 9.35 -1.90
CA GLU A 4 -16.81 10.15 -3.08
C GLU A 4 -15.39 9.90 -3.61
N PHE A 5 -14.50 9.41 -2.75
CA PHE A 5 -13.14 9.02 -3.08
C PHE A 5 -12.61 7.97 -2.10
N PHE A 6 -11.54 7.28 -2.47
CA PHE A 6 -10.72 6.46 -1.57
C PHE A 6 -9.32 7.05 -1.45
N SER A 7 -8.76 7.00 -0.24
CA SER A 7 -7.34 7.22 0.00
C SER A 7 -6.81 6.01 0.75
N PHE A 8 -5.95 5.22 0.12
CA PHE A 8 -5.34 4.07 0.77
C PHE A 8 -4.32 4.55 1.80
N GLY A 9 -4.58 4.27 3.08
CA GLY A 9 -3.59 4.34 4.16
C GLY A 9 -2.76 3.07 4.14
N THR A 10 -1.74 3.03 3.28
CA THR A 10 -0.98 1.79 3.03
C THR A 10 -0.11 1.37 4.21
N ASN A 11 0.23 2.27 5.12
CA ASN A 11 0.91 1.92 6.37
C ASN A 11 0.03 0.98 7.21
N ASP A 12 -1.18 1.42 7.57
CA ASP A 12 -2.12 0.60 8.36
C ASP A 12 -2.60 -0.65 7.62
N LEU A 13 -2.79 -0.54 6.30
CA LEU A 13 -3.13 -1.70 5.49
C LEU A 13 -2.01 -2.75 5.51
N THR A 14 -0.75 -2.32 5.49
CA THR A 14 0.41 -3.23 5.63
C THR A 14 0.46 -3.85 7.01
N GLN A 15 0.27 -3.05 8.08
CA GLN A 15 0.23 -3.56 9.46
C GLN A 15 -0.81 -4.68 9.61
N THR A 16 -2.02 -4.45 9.11
CA THR A 16 -3.14 -5.40 9.24
C THR A 16 -3.00 -6.61 8.30
N THR A 17 -2.36 -6.45 7.14
CA THR A 17 -2.14 -7.55 6.19
C THR A 17 -1.05 -8.51 6.68
N TYR A 18 0.07 -7.97 7.18
CA TYR A 18 1.18 -8.77 7.70
C TYR A 18 0.98 -9.21 9.16
N GLY A 19 0.14 -8.51 9.91
CA GLY A 19 0.08 -8.63 11.37
C GLY A 19 1.30 -8.01 12.06
N PHE A 20 1.93 -7.02 11.44
CA PHE A 20 3.11 -6.35 11.98
C PHE A 20 2.71 -5.03 12.64
N SER A 21 3.04 -4.88 13.92
CA SER A 21 3.08 -3.58 14.56
C SER A 21 4.28 -2.82 14.05
N ARG A 22 4.06 -1.64 13.47
CA ARG A 22 5.14 -0.80 12.93
C ARG A 22 6.12 -0.36 14.01
N ASP A 23 5.63 -0.11 15.22
CA ASP A 23 6.46 0.33 16.34
C ASP A 23 7.35 -0.80 16.89
N ASP A 24 6.93 -2.07 16.72
CA ASP A 24 7.63 -3.23 17.27
C ASP A 24 8.47 -4.01 16.24
N ILE A 25 8.24 -3.78 14.93
CA ILE A 25 8.85 -4.57 13.85
C ILE A 25 10.39 -4.49 13.85
N GLY A 26 10.96 -3.40 14.36
CA GLY A 26 12.41 -3.20 14.45
C GLY A 26 13.14 -4.31 15.22
N GLY A 27 12.45 -5.03 16.11
CA GLY A 27 13.02 -6.14 16.87
C GLY A 27 13.34 -7.39 16.05
N PHE A 28 12.68 -7.60 14.90
CA PHE A 28 12.85 -8.82 14.09
C PHE A 28 13.04 -8.57 12.59
N LEU A 29 12.69 -7.39 12.07
CA LEU A 29 12.84 -7.06 10.65
C LEU A 29 14.27 -7.30 10.12
N PRO A 30 15.35 -6.92 10.83
CA PRO A 30 16.71 -7.18 10.35
C PRO A 30 17.00 -8.67 10.13
N ILE A 31 16.46 -9.54 11.00
CA ILE A 31 16.63 -11.00 10.89
C ILE A 31 15.88 -11.51 9.65
N TYR A 32 14.65 -11.05 9.42
CA TYR A 32 13.85 -11.46 8.26
C TYR A 32 14.49 -11.04 6.94
N MET A 33 15.19 -9.91 6.93
CA MET A 33 15.94 -9.41 5.77
C MET A 33 17.22 -10.22 5.55
N ASP A 34 17.99 -10.50 6.60
CA ASP A 34 19.25 -11.27 6.52
C ASP A 34 18.99 -12.72 6.08
N GLU A 35 17.95 -13.35 6.64
CA GLU A 35 17.49 -14.69 6.26
C GLU A 35 16.73 -14.72 4.92
N LYS A 36 16.55 -13.57 4.25
CA LYS A 36 15.84 -13.41 2.97
C LYS A 36 14.40 -13.92 3.00
N ILE A 37 13.78 -13.91 4.18
CA ILE A 37 12.35 -14.16 4.36
C ILE A 37 11.56 -13.01 3.71
N LEU A 38 12.02 -11.78 3.91
CA LEU A 38 11.53 -10.59 3.22
C LEU A 38 12.61 -10.05 2.29
N LYS A 39 12.18 -9.57 1.12
CA LYS A 39 13.09 -8.97 0.13
C LYS A 39 13.40 -7.50 0.42
N ASN A 40 12.44 -6.81 1.01
CA ASN A 40 12.47 -5.38 1.30
C ASN A 40 11.56 -5.09 2.50
N ASP A 41 11.81 -3.97 3.17
CA ASP A 41 10.98 -3.48 4.26
C ASP A 41 9.57 -3.17 3.71
N PRO A 42 8.52 -3.89 4.16
CA PRO A 42 7.18 -3.74 3.62
C PRO A 42 6.53 -2.40 3.98
N PHE A 43 7.12 -1.60 4.88
CA PHE A 43 6.66 -0.24 5.20
C PHE A 43 7.34 0.84 4.34
N GLN A 44 8.40 0.50 3.61
CA GLN A 44 9.09 1.41 2.69
C GLN A 44 8.62 1.21 1.25
N SER A 45 8.59 -0.04 0.79
CA SER A 45 8.12 -0.41 -0.55
C SER A 45 6.97 -1.40 -0.46
N ILE A 46 5.89 -1.10 -1.18
CA ILE A 46 4.64 -1.85 -1.09
C ILE A 46 4.85 -3.31 -1.50
N ASP A 47 4.35 -4.23 -0.67
CA ASP A 47 4.24 -5.63 -1.06
C ASP A 47 3.18 -5.78 -2.15
N GLN A 48 3.62 -5.90 -3.41
CA GLN A 48 2.71 -5.97 -4.56
C GLN A 48 1.87 -7.25 -4.61
N ASN A 49 2.29 -8.33 -3.93
CA ASN A 49 1.63 -9.65 -4.02
C ASN A 49 0.65 -9.93 -2.87
N GLY A 50 0.79 -9.26 -1.73
CA GLY A 50 -0.17 -9.29 -0.63
C GLY A 50 -0.95 -7.98 -0.54
N VAL A 51 -0.34 -6.94 0.02
CA VAL A 51 -1.00 -5.63 0.23
C VAL A 51 -1.49 -5.02 -1.09
N GLY A 52 -0.69 -5.16 -2.15
CA GLY A 52 -1.02 -4.70 -3.49
C GLY A 52 -2.27 -5.36 -4.08
N GLU A 53 -2.51 -6.64 -3.80
CA GLU A 53 -3.73 -7.32 -4.26
C GLU A 53 -4.98 -6.76 -3.58
N LEU A 54 -4.88 -6.35 -2.31
CA LEU A 54 -5.97 -5.65 -1.62
C LEU A 54 -6.23 -4.26 -2.24
N VAL A 55 -5.18 -3.54 -2.61
CA VAL A 55 -5.29 -2.26 -3.32
C VAL A 55 -6.00 -2.44 -4.66
N LYS A 56 -5.55 -3.39 -5.50
CA LYS A 56 -6.19 -3.71 -6.79
C LYS A 56 -7.67 -4.08 -6.60
N MET A 57 -7.96 -4.92 -5.61
CA MET A 57 -9.33 -5.32 -5.29
C MET A 57 -10.19 -4.11 -4.90
N GLY A 58 -9.67 -3.20 -4.07
CA GLY A 58 -10.35 -1.97 -3.68
C GLY A 58 -10.63 -1.05 -4.86
N VAL A 59 -9.67 -0.89 -5.78
CA VAL A 59 -9.86 -0.12 -7.03
C VAL A 59 -10.97 -0.74 -7.88
N GLN A 60 -10.89 -2.04 -8.15
CA GLN A 60 -11.84 -2.75 -9.00
C GLN A 60 -13.26 -2.70 -8.42
N LYS A 61 -13.43 -3.05 -7.14
CA LYS A 61 -14.75 -3.08 -6.48
C LYS A 61 -15.31 -1.67 -6.25
N GLY A 62 -14.46 -0.69 -5.96
CA GLY A 62 -14.88 0.70 -5.87
C GLY A 62 -15.45 1.18 -7.20
N ARG A 63 -14.68 1.01 -8.29
CA ARG A 63 -15.08 1.48 -9.62
C ARG A 63 -16.20 0.65 -10.27
N SER A 64 -16.43 -0.59 -9.86
CA SER A 64 -17.61 -1.35 -10.31
C SER A 64 -18.92 -0.76 -9.80
N THR A 65 -18.89 -0.01 -8.69
CA THR A 65 -20.07 0.66 -8.13
C THR A 65 -20.17 2.14 -8.50
N LYS A 66 -19.01 2.80 -8.68
CA LYS A 66 -18.88 4.22 -9.08
C LYS A 66 -17.69 4.39 -10.03
N LYS A 67 -17.98 4.43 -11.33
CA LYS A 67 -16.99 4.40 -12.42
C LYS A 67 -15.88 5.45 -12.27
N ASP A 68 -16.26 6.67 -11.90
CA ASP A 68 -15.35 7.82 -11.79
C ASP A 68 -14.85 8.07 -10.35
N LEU A 69 -14.94 7.06 -9.48
CA LEU A 69 -14.43 7.13 -8.12
C LEU A 69 -12.95 7.53 -8.14
N LYS A 70 -12.64 8.65 -7.47
CA LYS A 70 -11.27 9.13 -7.29
C LYS A 70 -10.58 8.26 -6.25
N ILE A 71 -9.40 7.76 -6.56
CA ILE A 71 -8.66 6.85 -5.70
C ILE A 71 -7.21 7.31 -5.65
N GLY A 72 -6.66 7.48 -4.46
CA GLY A 72 -5.23 7.73 -4.29
C GLY A 72 -4.67 6.95 -3.11
N VAL A 73 -3.43 7.27 -2.79
CA VAL A 73 -2.67 6.69 -1.67
C VAL A 73 -1.97 7.79 -0.90
N CYS A 74 -1.91 7.64 0.41
CA CYS A 74 -1.11 8.45 1.30
C CYS A 74 -0.16 7.57 2.13
N GLY A 75 0.95 8.15 2.55
CA GLY A 75 1.95 7.47 3.38
C GLY A 75 3.30 7.31 2.67
N GLU A 76 4.19 6.54 3.29
CA GLU A 76 5.59 6.43 2.89
C GLU A 76 5.77 5.77 1.52
N HIS A 77 4.94 4.77 1.21
CA HIS A 77 4.89 4.16 -0.12
C HIS A 77 4.60 5.16 -1.23
N GLY A 78 4.01 6.31 -0.91
CA GLY A 78 3.80 7.38 -1.88
C GLY A 78 5.07 8.12 -2.30
N GLY A 79 6.18 7.97 -1.57
CA GLY A 79 7.49 8.52 -1.93
C GLY A 79 8.43 7.50 -2.57
N ASP A 80 8.04 6.22 -2.64
CA ASP A 80 8.85 5.14 -3.17
C ASP A 80 8.60 4.91 -4.67
N PRO A 81 9.61 5.00 -5.56
CA PRO A 81 9.43 4.88 -7.00
C PRO A 81 8.76 3.58 -7.47
N ASP A 82 9.13 2.44 -6.88
CA ASP A 82 8.57 1.13 -7.27
C ASP A 82 7.10 1.01 -6.84
N SER A 83 6.76 1.54 -5.67
CA SER A 83 5.38 1.66 -5.20
C SER A 83 4.56 2.62 -6.07
N ILE A 84 5.12 3.76 -6.46
CA ILE A 84 4.45 4.74 -7.36
C ILE A 84 4.12 4.08 -8.71
N ASP A 85 5.07 3.36 -9.31
CA ASP A 85 4.83 2.60 -10.55
C ASP A 85 3.70 1.58 -10.36
N PHE A 86 3.73 0.83 -9.25
CA PHE A 86 2.65 -0.11 -8.93
C PHE A 86 1.29 0.59 -8.82
N PHE A 87 1.20 1.71 -8.10
CA PHE A 87 -0.05 2.45 -7.93
C PHE A 87 -0.57 3.01 -9.25
N HIS A 88 0.33 3.47 -10.12
CA HIS A 88 -0.02 3.88 -11.48
C HIS A 88 -0.63 2.72 -12.27
N ARG A 89 0.02 1.55 -12.28
CA ARG A 89 -0.49 0.34 -12.96
C ARG A 89 -1.78 -0.20 -12.34
N ALA A 90 -1.96 -0.04 -11.04
CA ALA A 90 -3.19 -0.38 -10.33
C ALA A 90 -4.33 0.61 -10.61
N GLY A 91 -4.06 1.72 -11.29
CA GLY A 91 -5.05 2.69 -11.76
C GLY A 91 -5.42 3.76 -10.74
N LEU A 92 -4.56 4.07 -9.78
CA LEU A 92 -4.75 5.21 -8.87
C LEU A 92 -4.67 6.53 -9.64
N ASN A 93 -5.36 7.54 -9.12
CA ASN A 93 -5.43 8.89 -9.68
C ASN A 93 -4.32 9.80 -9.18
N TYR A 94 -3.86 9.59 -7.94
CA TYR A 94 -2.82 10.41 -7.33
C TYR A 94 -2.04 9.64 -6.28
N VAL A 95 -0.87 10.17 -5.95
CA VAL A 95 -0.02 9.76 -4.83
C VAL A 95 0.25 11.00 -3.98
N SER A 96 0.22 10.86 -2.66
CA SER A 96 0.51 11.93 -1.70
C SER A 96 1.67 11.50 -0.80
N CYS A 97 2.80 12.20 -0.92
CA CYS A 97 4.01 12.00 -0.12
C CYS A 97 4.37 13.26 0.69
N SER A 98 5.27 13.08 1.65
CA SER A 98 5.89 14.17 2.41
C SER A 98 6.61 15.17 1.47
N PRO A 99 6.67 16.47 1.81
CA PRO A 99 7.42 17.48 1.04
C PRO A 99 8.91 17.22 0.93
#